data_AF-A0A5H5KGC9-F1
#
_entry.id   AF-A0A5H5KGC9-F1
#
_cell.length_a   1.000
_cell.length_b   1.000
_cell.length_c   1.000
_cell.angle_alpha   90.00
_cell.angle_beta   90.00
_cell.angle_gamma   90.00
#
_symmetry.space_group_name_H-M   'P 1'
#
loop_
_entity.id
_entity.type
_entity.pdbx_description
1 polymer ?
#
loop_
_entity_poly.entity_id
_entity_poly.type
_entity_poly.pdbx_seq_one_letter_code
_entity_poly.pdbx_strand_id
1 'polypeptide(L)'
;MARIVVYDSPEALLSAFIDSEEQALLDQVQGDVFPLEHYSIKKLLPKAHRYLSREDAVRCYCHWLRVTTSIPLLPDGEFPCLIEAYERFLTLDEYVSEYKRSYYLFCFGYGRDVSLTSGKTTNMAQVKDYRKVMEHPFKYTSLPGQRAKVQGFKQFTPYAERIYEILPFCRDDILAYWGLLLIVLLSPSTQNRMLDDFFNGKWALGADEYTRLQQTVEAILPFCESDEHRFADLLARLA
;
A
#
# COMPACT_ATOMS: atom_id res chain seq x y z
N MET A 1 34.18 -9.46 -10.26
CA MET A 1 33.79 -8.63 -11.42
C MET A 1 32.40 -9.07 -11.86
N ALA A 2 31.37 -8.27 -11.64
CA ALA A 2 30.05 -8.57 -12.19
C ALA A 2 30.13 -8.48 -13.71
N ARG A 3 29.79 -9.56 -14.43
CA ARG A 3 29.66 -9.51 -15.89
C ARG A 3 28.45 -8.63 -16.20
N ILE A 4 28.64 -7.59 -16.99
CA ILE A 4 27.53 -6.82 -17.57
C ILE A 4 26.86 -7.76 -18.58
N VAL A 5 25.70 -8.30 -18.22
CA VAL A 5 24.86 -9.06 -19.15
C VAL A 5 24.11 -8.04 -19.99
N VAL A 6 24.36 -8.05 -21.30
CA VAL A 6 23.62 -7.21 -22.25
C VAL A 6 22.48 -8.06 -22.80
N TYR A 7 21.25 -7.55 -22.68
CA TYR A 7 20.06 -8.19 -23.24
C TYR A 7 19.75 -7.58 -24.60
N ASP A 8 19.66 -8.43 -25.63
CA ASP A 8 19.54 -8.00 -27.02
C ASP A 8 18.15 -7.45 -27.38
N SER A 9 17.15 -7.65 -26.51
CA SER A 9 15.79 -7.15 -26.71
C SER A 9 15.03 -6.97 -25.39
N PRO A 10 13.93 -6.18 -25.38
CA PRO A 10 13.00 -6.12 -24.24
C PRO A 10 12.43 -7.48 -23.84
N GLU A 11 12.11 -8.33 -24.83
CA GLU A 11 11.59 -9.67 -24.62
C GLU A 11 12.62 -10.57 -23.92
N ALA A 12 13.88 -10.51 -24.36
CA ALA A 12 14.97 -11.28 -23.76
C ALA A 12 15.19 -10.89 -22.29
N LEU A 13 15.17 -9.60 -21.97
CA LEU A 13 15.30 -9.12 -20.58
C LEU A 13 14.11 -9.57 -19.71
N LEU A 14 12.88 -9.40 -20.19
CA LEU A 14 11.70 -9.79 -19.42
C LEU A 14 11.61 -11.31 -19.22
N SER A 15 11.99 -12.10 -20.24
CA SER A 15 12.03 -13.56 -20.13
C SER A 15 13.11 -14.00 -19.14
N ALA A 16 14.32 -13.41 -19.21
CA ALA A 16 15.38 -13.71 -18.26
C ALA A 16 15.01 -13.32 -16.81
N PHE A 17 14.26 -12.22 -16.63
CA PHE A 17 13.70 -11.87 -15.33
C PHE A 17 12.74 -12.95 -14.82
N ILE A 18 11.79 -13.40 -15.64
CA ILE A 18 10.86 -14.47 -15.25
C ILE A 18 11.63 -15.73 -14.85
N ASP A 19 12.50 -16.22 -15.73
CA ASP A 19 13.22 -17.47 -15.52
C ASP A 19 14.11 -17.42 -14.27
N SER A 20 14.81 -16.30 -14.04
CA SER A 20 15.64 -16.12 -12.85
C SER A 20 14.80 -16.14 -11.57
N GLU A 21 13.66 -15.45 -11.57
CA GLU A 21 12.79 -15.39 -10.38
C GLU A 21 12.06 -16.71 -10.11
N GLU A 22 11.74 -17.50 -11.12
CA GLU A 22 11.18 -18.84 -10.92
C GLU A 22 12.17 -19.83 -10.33
N GLN A 23 13.41 -19.82 -10.82
CA GLN A 23 14.45 -20.66 -10.22
C GLN A 23 14.71 -20.24 -8.77
N ALA A 24 14.81 -18.94 -8.52
CA ALA A 24 15.04 -18.39 -7.18
C ALA A 24 13.87 -18.65 -6.21
N LEU A 25 12.64 -18.72 -6.72
CA LEU A 25 11.45 -19.01 -5.91
C LEU A 25 11.52 -20.40 -5.26
N LEU A 26 12.13 -21.39 -5.92
CA LEU A 26 12.31 -22.74 -5.35
C LEU A 26 13.12 -22.71 -4.06
N ASP A 27 14.09 -21.80 -3.98
CA ASP A 27 14.96 -21.60 -2.81
C ASP A 27 14.45 -20.47 -1.89
N GLN A 28 13.27 -19.90 -2.16
CA GLN A 28 12.69 -18.75 -1.44
C GLN A 28 13.62 -17.53 -1.37
N VAL A 29 14.39 -17.30 -2.44
CA VAL A 29 15.27 -16.13 -2.57
C VAL A 29 14.84 -15.24 -3.73
N GLN A 30 15.49 -14.09 -3.84
CA GLN A 30 15.32 -13.19 -4.97
C GLN A 30 16.23 -13.61 -6.12
N GLY A 31 15.74 -13.51 -7.37
CA GLY A 31 16.55 -13.72 -8.57
C GLY A 31 17.68 -12.69 -8.72
N ASP A 32 18.69 -13.04 -9.51
CA ASP A 32 19.89 -12.21 -9.72
C ASP A 32 19.73 -11.16 -10.83
N VAL A 33 18.76 -11.36 -11.73
CA VAL A 33 18.44 -10.39 -12.80
C VAL A 33 17.83 -9.11 -12.24
N PHE A 34 16.90 -9.20 -11.28
CA PHE A 34 16.20 -8.01 -10.78
C PHE A 34 17.13 -6.98 -10.13
N PRO A 35 18.03 -7.32 -9.18
CA PRO A 35 18.94 -6.34 -8.57
C PRO A 35 19.74 -5.52 -9.59
N LEU A 36 20.12 -6.15 -10.70
CA LEU A 36 20.93 -5.55 -11.75
C LEU A 36 20.09 -4.70 -12.73
N GLU A 37 18.88 -5.16 -13.07
CA GLU A 37 18.07 -4.59 -14.17
C GLU A 37 16.73 -3.99 -13.74
N HIS A 38 16.47 -3.82 -12.44
CA HIS A 38 15.16 -3.35 -11.94
C HIS A 38 14.69 -2.04 -12.60
N TYR A 39 15.58 -1.10 -12.92
CA TYR A 39 15.22 0.13 -13.64
C TYR A 39 14.74 -0.13 -15.08
N SER A 40 15.41 -1.04 -15.79
CA SER A 40 15.06 -1.46 -17.15
C SER A 40 13.72 -2.21 -17.15
N ILE A 41 13.58 -3.19 -16.25
CA ILE A 41 12.35 -3.97 -16.06
C ILE A 41 11.17 -3.06 -15.72
N LYS A 42 11.32 -2.14 -14.77
CA LYS A 42 10.29 -1.17 -14.37
C LYS A 42 9.76 -0.36 -15.55
N LYS A 43 10.64 0.04 -16.48
CA LYS A 43 10.26 0.82 -17.68
C LYS A 43 9.51 -0.02 -18.71
N LEU A 44 9.83 -1.31 -18.80
CA LEU A 44 9.25 -2.23 -19.77
C LEU A 44 7.90 -2.81 -19.31
N LEU A 45 7.68 -2.94 -18.00
CA LEU A 45 6.48 -3.56 -17.43
C LEU A 45 5.14 -3.07 -18.01
N PRO A 46 4.86 -1.76 -18.15
CA PRO A 46 3.61 -1.29 -18.75
C PRO A 46 3.41 -1.71 -20.21
N LYS A 47 4.47 -2.20 -20.87
CA LYS A 47 4.48 -2.66 -22.27
C LYS A 47 4.75 -4.17 -22.39
N ALA A 48 4.79 -4.92 -21.28
CA ALA A 48 5.16 -6.33 -21.28
C ALA A 48 4.28 -7.17 -22.23
N HIS A 49 2.98 -6.89 -22.30
CA HIS A 49 2.02 -7.50 -23.23
C HIS A 49 2.36 -7.38 -24.73
N ARG A 50 3.28 -6.48 -25.10
CA ARG A 50 3.74 -6.33 -26.49
C ARG A 50 4.89 -7.26 -26.85
N TYR A 51 5.56 -7.80 -25.84
CA TYR A 51 6.79 -8.59 -25.96
C TYR A 51 6.58 -10.03 -25.48
N LEU A 52 5.65 -10.23 -24.54
CA LEU A 52 5.39 -11.50 -23.89
C LEU A 52 4.05 -12.07 -24.30
N SER A 53 3.93 -13.40 -24.23
CA SER A 53 2.63 -14.05 -24.20
C SER A 53 1.81 -13.58 -22.98
N ARG A 54 0.49 -13.75 -23.02
CA ARG A 54 -0.37 -13.41 -21.86
C ARG A 54 0.09 -14.12 -20.58
N GLU A 55 0.43 -15.39 -20.70
CA GLU A 55 0.89 -16.22 -19.57
C GLU A 55 2.20 -15.69 -19.00
N ASP A 56 3.16 -15.35 -19.86
CA ASP A 56 4.45 -14.80 -19.43
C ASP A 56 4.30 -13.39 -18.85
N ALA A 57 3.36 -12.59 -19.35
CA ALA A 57 3.02 -11.30 -18.74
C ALA A 57 2.49 -11.47 -17.32
N VAL A 58 1.59 -12.44 -17.09
CA VAL A 58 1.08 -12.78 -15.74
C VAL A 58 2.22 -13.23 -14.82
N ARG A 59 3.10 -14.14 -15.28
CA ARG A 59 4.30 -14.57 -14.53
C ARG A 59 5.20 -13.37 -14.20
N CYS A 60 5.47 -12.51 -15.18
CA CYS A 60 6.26 -11.29 -15.00
C CYS A 60 5.67 -10.35 -13.94
N TYR A 61 4.36 -10.09 -13.99
CA TYR A 61 3.68 -9.24 -13.01
C TYR A 61 3.69 -9.89 -11.62
N CYS A 62 3.51 -11.20 -11.53
CA CYS A 62 3.56 -11.95 -10.27
C CYS A 62 4.94 -11.82 -9.61
N HIS A 63 6.01 -12.06 -10.35
CA HIS A 63 7.37 -11.88 -9.84
C HIS A 63 7.69 -10.43 -9.50
N TRP A 64 7.16 -9.46 -10.23
CA TRP A 64 7.29 -8.04 -9.85
C TRP A 64 6.62 -7.74 -8.49
N LEU A 65 5.41 -8.27 -8.25
CA LEU A 65 4.73 -8.16 -6.95
C LEU A 65 5.52 -8.90 -5.86
N ARG A 66 6.22 -9.97 -6.22
CA ARG A 66 7.08 -10.72 -5.31
C ARG A 66 8.28 -9.94 -4.82
N VAL A 67 9.06 -9.36 -5.73
CA VAL A 67 10.36 -8.75 -5.40
C VAL A 67 10.30 -7.26 -5.09
N THR A 68 9.12 -6.62 -5.26
CA THR A 68 8.94 -5.19 -4.97
C THR A 68 7.84 -4.93 -3.96
N THR A 69 7.76 -3.70 -3.45
CA THR A 69 6.63 -3.22 -2.64
C THR A 69 5.64 -2.39 -3.48
N SER A 70 5.80 -2.34 -4.81
CA SER A 70 5.04 -1.46 -5.70
C SER A 70 4.17 -2.25 -6.67
N ILE A 71 2.93 -1.82 -6.90
CA ILE A 71 2.07 -2.41 -7.94
C ILE A 71 2.36 -1.70 -9.27
N PRO A 72 2.66 -2.39 -10.38
CA PRO A 72 2.98 -1.73 -11.64
C PRO A 72 1.76 -0.97 -12.18
N LEU A 73 1.96 0.23 -12.75
CA LEU A 73 0.89 0.93 -13.46
C LEU A 73 0.85 0.45 -14.91
N LEU A 74 -0.08 -0.45 -15.17
CA LEU A 74 -0.33 -1.02 -16.49
C LEU A 74 -1.43 -0.25 -17.23
N PRO A 75 -1.55 -0.42 -18.56
CA PRO A 75 -2.75 -0.01 -19.30
C PRO A 75 -4.01 -0.70 -18.75
N ASP A 76 -5.18 -0.04 -18.86
CA ASP A 76 -6.44 -0.59 -18.33
C ASP A 76 -6.78 -2.00 -18.87
N GLY A 77 -6.46 -2.28 -20.14
CA GLY A 77 -6.67 -3.59 -20.76
C GLY A 77 -5.86 -4.73 -20.13
N GLU A 78 -4.79 -4.40 -19.41
CA GLU A 78 -3.92 -5.36 -18.71
C GLU A 78 -4.35 -5.59 -17.25
N PHE A 79 -5.37 -4.89 -16.77
CA PHE A 79 -5.89 -5.06 -15.42
C PHE A 79 -6.24 -6.53 -15.09
N PRO A 80 -6.91 -7.31 -15.98
CA PRO A 80 -7.19 -8.72 -15.70
C PRO A 80 -5.92 -9.56 -15.50
N CYS A 81 -4.85 -9.31 -16.26
CA CYS A 81 -3.58 -10.00 -16.10
C CYS A 81 -2.91 -9.65 -14.76
N LEU A 82 -3.02 -8.39 -14.30
CA LEU A 82 -2.53 -8.00 -12.99
C LEU A 82 -3.30 -8.68 -11.84
N ILE A 83 -4.62 -8.80 -11.97
CA ILE A 83 -5.44 -9.51 -10.98
C ILE A 83 -5.04 -10.98 -10.91
N GLU A 84 -4.91 -11.65 -12.06
CA GLU A 84 -4.45 -13.05 -12.08
C GLU A 84 -3.04 -13.21 -11.49
N ALA A 85 -2.13 -12.29 -11.79
CA ALA A 85 -0.80 -12.27 -11.20
C ALA A 85 -0.83 -12.08 -9.68
N TYR A 86 -1.71 -11.22 -9.18
CA TYR A 86 -1.90 -11.03 -7.74
C TYR A 86 -2.49 -12.28 -7.07
N GLU A 87 -3.46 -12.94 -7.70
CA GLU A 87 -4.02 -14.19 -7.20
C GLU A 87 -2.96 -15.30 -7.12
N ARG A 88 -2.08 -15.42 -8.13
CA ARG A 88 -0.93 -16.33 -8.07
C ARG A 88 0.06 -15.94 -6.98
N PHE A 89 0.37 -14.65 -6.84
CA PHE A 89 1.23 -14.17 -5.76
C PHE A 89 0.67 -14.54 -4.38
N LEU A 90 -0.66 -14.46 -4.19
CA LEU A 90 -1.31 -14.84 -2.93
C LEU A 90 -1.19 -16.34 -2.61
N THR A 91 -0.86 -17.22 -3.56
CA THR A 91 -0.64 -18.65 -3.28
C THR A 91 0.80 -19.00 -2.91
N LEU A 92 1.75 -18.09 -3.11
CA LEU A 92 3.16 -18.32 -2.80
C LEU A 92 3.40 -18.38 -1.28
N ASP A 93 4.10 -19.41 -0.81
CA ASP A 93 4.48 -19.53 0.59
C ASP A 93 5.75 -18.72 0.89
N GLU A 94 5.63 -17.39 0.80
CA GLU A 94 6.73 -16.46 0.95
C GLU A 94 6.49 -15.48 2.10
N TYR A 95 7.56 -15.10 2.78
CA TYR A 95 7.51 -14.04 3.76
C TYR A 95 7.25 -12.69 3.07
N VAL A 96 6.15 -12.04 3.48
CA VAL A 96 5.79 -10.70 3.02
C VAL A 96 5.66 -9.81 4.25
N SER A 97 6.42 -8.71 4.29
CA SER A 97 6.32 -7.73 5.38
C SER A 97 4.88 -7.24 5.58
N GLU A 98 4.48 -6.93 6.80
CA GLU A 98 3.12 -6.48 7.11
C GLU A 98 2.70 -5.23 6.32
N TYR A 99 3.61 -4.27 6.16
CA TYR A 99 3.36 -3.07 5.35
C TYR A 99 3.02 -3.42 3.89
N LYS A 100 3.80 -4.31 3.27
CA LYS A 100 3.53 -4.76 1.90
C LYS A 100 2.18 -5.50 1.81
N ARG A 101 1.83 -6.28 2.83
CA ARG A 101 0.53 -6.98 2.91
C ARG A 101 -0.63 -5.99 3.00
N SER A 102 -0.55 -4.99 3.88
CA SER A 102 -1.57 -3.93 3.99
C SER A 102 -1.65 -3.06 2.73
N TYR A 103 -0.52 -2.78 2.09
CA TYR A 103 -0.47 -2.06 0.81
C TYR A 103 -1.23 -2.79 -0.30
N TYR A 104 -1.02 -4.10 -0.46
CA TYR A 104 -1.77 -4.89 -1.43
C TYR A 104 -3.23 -5.09 -1.04
N LEU A 105 -3.52 -5.33 0.24
CA LEU A 105 -4.89 -5.42 0.74
C LEU A 105 -5.68 -4.14 0.41
N PHE A 106 -5.08 -2.96 0.63
CA PHE A 106 -5.70 -1.69 0.28
C PHE A 106 -5.87 -1.53 -1.24
N CYS A 107 -4.82 -1.79 -2.02
CA CYS A 107 -4.85 -1.52 -3.45
C CYS A 107 -5.72 -2.51 -4.26
N PHE A 108 -5.91 -3.75 -3.78
CA PHE A 108 -6.72 -4.77 -4.46
C PHE A 108 -8.07 -5.03 -3.77
N GLY A 109 -8.18 -4.73 -2.48
CA GLY A 109 -9.39 -4.97 -1.68
C GLY A 109 -9.53 -6.36 -1.10
N TYR A 110 -8.51 -7.22 -1.27
CA TYR A 110 -8.49 -8.56 -0.70
C TYR A 110 -7.05 -9.07 -0.59
N GLY A 111 -6.84 -10.05 0.28
CA GLY A 111 -5.62 -10.84 0.43
C GLY A 111 -5.97 -12.33 0.53
N ARG A 112 -5.02 -13.16 1.01
CA ARG A 112 -5.20 -14.62 1.10
C ARG A 112 -6.43 -15.02 1.94
N ASP A 113 -6.58 -14.42 3.12
CA ASP A 113 -7.58 -14.83 4.12
C ASP A 113 -8.51 -13.67 4.54
N VAL A 114 -8.43 -12.54 3.84
CA VAL A 114 -9.13 -11.30 4.21
C VAL A 114 -9.68 -10.62 2.97
N SER A 115 -10.86 -10.03 3.07
CA SER A 115 -11.48 -9.22 2.02
C SER A 115 -12.09 -7.97 2.65
N LEU A 116 -11.90 -6.84 1.99
CA LEU A 116 -12.46 -5.57 2.43
C LEU A 116 -13.94 -5.49 2.07
N THR A 117 -14.74 -4.99 3.00
CA THR A 117 -16.17 -4.69 2.83
C THR A 117 -16.39 -3.53 1.87
N SER A 118 -15.42 -2.61 1.72
CA SER A 118 -15.41 -1.60 0.65
C SER A 118 -15.22 -2.17 -0.77
N GLY A 119 -15.06 -3.49 -0.90
CA GLY A 119 -15.10 -4.20 -2.17
C GLY A 119 -13.75 -4.29 -2.90
N LYS A 120 -13.71 -5.14 -3.93
CA LYS A 120 -12.52 -5.35 -4.76
C LYS A 120 -12.28 -4.18 -5.72
N THR A 121 -11.02 -3.92 -6.02
CA THR A 121 -10.61 -2.98 -7.07
C THR A 121 -10.98 -3.53 -8.43
N THR A 122 -11.45 -2.69 -9.35
CA THR A 122 -12.03 -3.13 -10.65
C THR A 122 -11.31 -2.59 -11.88
N ASN A 123 -10.36 -1.66 -11.73
CA ASN A 123 -9.58 -1.11 -12.84
C ASN A 123 -8.25 -0.48 -12.38
N MET A 124 -7.38 -0.18 -13.35
CA MET A 124 -6.07 0.43 -13.10
C MET A 124 -6.13 1.89 -12.62
N ALA A 125 -7.20 2.64 -12.93
CA ALA A 125 -7.36 4.00 -12.42
C ALA A 125 -7.53 4.00 -10.89
N GLN A 126 -8.34 3.09 -10.35
CA GLN A 126 -8.46 2.87 -8.92
C GLN A 126 -7.13 2.44 -8.28
N VAL A 127 -6.42 1.46 -8.89
CA VAL A 127 -5.08 1.07 -8.43
C VAL A 127 -4.16 2.29 -8.33
N LYS A 128 -4.13 3.13 -9.38
CA LYS A 128 -3.30 4.33 -9.40
C LYS A 128 -3.64 5.29 -8.27
N ASP A 129 -4.92 5.49 -7.97
CA ASP A 129 -5.33 6.38 -6.89
C ASP A 129 -5.03 5.78 -5.51
N TYR A 130 -5.28 4.48 -5.32
CA TYR A 130 -4.94 3.80 -4.07
C TYR A 130 -3.44 3.79 -3.79
N ARG A 131 -2.61 3.61 -4.82
CA ARG A 131 -1.16 3.76 -4.69
C ARG A 131 -0.77 5.16 -4.20
N LYS A 132 -1.37 6.22 -4.76
CA LYS A 132 -1.08 7.60 -4.31
C LYS A 132 -1.42 7.79 -2.83
N VAL A 133 -2.53 7.20 -2.36
CA VAL A 133 -2.93 7.26 -0.94
C VAL A 133 -1.85 6.60 -0.08
N MET A 134 -1.49 5.35 -0.38
CA MET A 134 -0.52 4.59 0.41
C MET A 134 0.90 5.16 0.37
N GLU A 135 1.28 5.81 -0.74
CA GLU A 135 2.59 6.46 -0.89
C GLU A 135 2.64 7.85 -0.24
N HIS A 136 1.47 8.47 0.04
CA HIS A 136 1.42 9.84 0.56
C HIS A 136 2.09 10.03 1.93
N PRO A 137 1.91 9.14 2.93
CA PRO A 137 2.57 9.28 4.23
C PRO A 137 4.10 9.32 4.16
N PHE A 138 4.69 8.71 3.13
CA PHE A 138 6.14 8.64 2.92
C PHE A 138 6.73 9.87 2.21
N LYS A 139 5.90 10.84 1.82
CA LYS A 139 6.39 12.16 1.37
C LYS A 139 6.96 13.00 2.51
N TYR A 140 6.82 12.52 3.74
CA TYR A 140 7.24 13.18 4.96
C TYR A 140 8.29 12.30 5.66
N THR A 141 9.27 12.92 6.30
CA THR A 141 10.36 12.22 6.99
C THR A 141 10.09 11.96 8.47
N SER A 142 9.00 12.51 9.02
CA SER A 142 8.67 12.42 10.44
C SER A 142 7.19 12.69 10.72
N LEU A 143 6.68 12.19 11.86
CA LEU A 143 5.30 12.42 12.31
C LEU A 143 4.98 13.91 12.55
N PRO A 144 5.85 14.74 13.18
CA PRO A 144 5.61 16.17 13.28
C PRO A 144 5.47 16.83 11.90
N GLY A 145 6.27 16.40 10.92
CA GLY A 145 6.18 16.88 9.54
C GLY A 145 4.87 16.52 8.84
N GLN A 146 4.33 15.31 9.09
CA GLN A 146 3.00 14.92 8.60
C GLN A 146 1.91 15.80 9.23
N ARG A 147 1.92 15.96 10.56
CA ARG A 147 0.94 16.74 11.32
C ARG A 147 0.95 18.24 10.98
N ALA A 148 2.12 18.81 10.71
CA ALA A 148 2.21 20.19 10.25
C ALA A 148 1.56 20.43 8.88
N LYS A 149 1.28 19.37 8.12
CA LYS A 149 0.77 19.42 6.74
C LYS A 149 -0.52 18.59 6.57
N VAL A 150 -1.34 18.52 7.62
CA VAL A 150 -2.64 17.82 7.67
C VAL A 150 -3.55 18.16 6.48
N GLN A 151 -3.57 19.42 6.03
CA GLN A 151 -4.34 19.84 4.86
C GLN A 151 -4.02 19.02 3.59
N GLY A 152 -2.77 18.55 3.44
CA GLY A 152 -2.35 17.71 2.32
C GLY A 152 -3.03 16.34 2.27
N PHE A 153 -3.54 15.86 3.42
CA PHE A 153 -4.23 14.58 3.56
C PHE A 153 -5.73 14.67 3.25
N LYS A 154 -6.34 15.87 3.34
CA LYS A 154 -7.80 16.06 3.11
C LYS A 154 -8.27 15.54 1.76
N GLN A 155 -7.45 15.64 0.72
CA GLN A 155 -7.80 15.16 -0.63
C GLN A 155 -8.04 13.65 -0.71
N PHE A 156 -7.62 12.88 0.29
CA PHE A 156 -7.74 11.42 0.33
C PHE A 156 -8.90 10.93 1.21
N THR A 157 -9.68 11.82 1.83
CA THR A 157 -10.85 11.45 2.66
C THR A 157 -11.91 10.61 1.91
N PRO A 158 -12.10 10.70 0.58
CA PRO A 158 -12.99 9.76 -0.13
C PRO A 158 -12.59 8.29 0.00
N TYR A 159 -11.35 7.99 0.41
CA TYR A 159 -10.85 6.64 0.61
C TYR A 159 -10.87 6.18 2.07
N ALA A 160 -11.39 7.01 2.98
CA ALA A 160 -11.27 6.80 4.42
C ALA A 160 -11.90 5.49 4.92
N GLU A 161 -13.04 5.05 4.37
CA GLU A 161 -13.63 3.75 4.73
C GLU A 161 -12.66 2.59 4.49
N ARG A 162 -12.07 2.54 3.29
CA ARG A 162 -11.11 1.52 2.91
C ARG A 162 -9.83 1.60 3.75
N ILE A 163 -9.39 2.81 4.09
CA ILE A 163 -8.24 3.03 4.98
C ILE A 163 -8.55 2.50 6.38
N TYR A 164 -9.71 2.83 6.93
CA TYR A 164 -10.14 2.39 8.25
C TYR A 164 -10.13 0.85 8.37
N GLU A 165 -10.55 0.14 7.33
CA GLU A 165 -10.51 -1.33 7.30
C GLU A 165 -9.09 -1.92 7.32
N ILE A 166 -8.10 -1.23 6.74
CA ILE A 166 -6.72 -1.73 6.67
C ILE A 166 -5.83 -1.27 7.83
N LEU A 167 -6.26 -0.27 8.61
CA LEU A 167 -5.48 0.29 9.73
C LEU A 167 -4.93 -0.77 10.71
N PRO A 168 -5.66 -1.86 11.06
CA PRO A 168 -5.11 -2.89 11.95
C PRO A 168 -3.90 -3.64 11.36
N PHE A 169 -3.77 -3.66 10.02
CA PHE A 169 -2.73 -4.39 9.30
C PHE A 169 -1.51 -3.52 8.93
N CYS A 170 -1.51 -2.23 9.26
CA CYS A 170 -0.43 -1.30 8.91
C CYS A 170 0.28 -0.68 10.11
N ARG A 171 -0.01 -1.14 11.33
CA ARG A 171 0.49 -0.56 12.59
C ARG A 171 2.01 -0.58 12.73
N ASP A 172 2.67 -1.57 12.12
CA ASP A 172 4.13 -1.72 12.13
C ASP A 172 4.87 -0.59 11.39
N ASP A 173 4.26 0.00 10.36
CA ASP A 173 4.83 1.17 9.70
C ASP A 173 4.26 2.44 10.33
N ILE A 174 5.04 3.02 11.24
CA ILE A 174 4.65 4.19 12.02
C ILE A 174 4.24 5.36 11.09
N LEU A 175 4.98 5.63 10.02
CA LEU A 175 4.64 6.76 9.15
C LEU A 175 3.36 6.49 8.37
N ALA A 176 3.20 5.28 7.83
CA ALA A 176 1.98 4.89 7.12
C ALA A 176 0.77 4.93 8.04
N TYR A 177 0.83 4.26 9.19
CA TYR A 177 -0.27 4.14 10.14
C TYR A 177 -0.81 5.51 10.56
N TRP A 178 0.06 6.40 11.04
CA TRP A 178 -0.36 7.71 11.54
C TRP A 178 -0.80 8.65 10.41
N GLY A 179 -0.17 8.59 9.23
CA GLY A 179 -0.61 9.34 8.06
C GLY A 179 -1.96 8.89 7.51
N LEU A 180 -2.22 7.59 7.52
CA LEU A 180 -3.51 7.02 7.12
C LEU A 180 -4.61 7.31 8.16
N LEU A 181 -4.27 7.23 9.45
CA LEU A 181 -5.18 7.60 10.54
C LEU A 181 -5.61 9.07 10.43
N LEU A 182 -4.73 9.99 10.03
CA LEU A 182 -5.11 11.38 9.75
C LEU A 182 -6.24 11.45 8.72
N ILE A 183 -6.19 10.66 7.65
CA ILE A 183 -7.23 10.66 6.61
C ILE A 183 -8.56 10.16 7.19
N VAL A 184 -8.52 9.13 8.02
CA VAL A 184 -9.70 8.56 8.70
C VAL A 184 -10.34 9.57 9.65
N LEU A 185 -9.53 10.31 10.41
CA LEU A 185 -10.03 11.32 11.35
C LEU A 185 -10.51 12.60 10.67
N LEU A 186 -9.99 12.92 9.47
CA LEU A 186 -10.45 14.06 8.66
C LEU A 186 -11.72 13.76 7.86
N SER A 187 -12.18 12.51 7.81
CA SER A 187 -13.34 12.11 7.02
C SER A 187 -14.60 12.00 7.88
N PRO A 188 -15.67 12.74 7.58
CA PRO A 188 -16.95 12.62 8.28
C PRO A 188 -17.54 11.19 8.29
N SER A 189 -17.24 10.38 7.26
CA SER A 189 -17.79 9.01 7.15
C SER A 189 -17.21 8.05 8.19
N THR A 190 -15.96 8.27 8.61
CA THR A 190 -15.22 7.37 9.50
C THR A 190 -14.87 7.98 10.84
N GLN A 191 -14.80 9.30 10.96
CA GLN A 191 -14.30 9.97 12.18
C GLN A 191 -15.03 9.53 13.44
N ASN A 192 -16.37 9.50 13.39
CA ASN A 192 -17.19 9.18 14.56
C ASN A 192 -16.97 7.74 15.02
N ARG A 193 -16.85 6.82 14.07
CA ARG A 193 -16.58 5.40 14.31
C ARG A 193 -15.18 5.18 14.90
N MET A 194 -14.19 5.91 14.39
CA MET A 194 -12.83 5.85 14.92
C MET A 194 -12.75 6.42 16.34
N LEU A 195 -13.45 7.52 16.61
CA LEU A 195 -13.56 8.10 17.95
C LEU A 195 -14.25 7.14 18.92
N ASP A 196 -15.36 6.51 18.51
CA ASP A 196 -16.03 5.48 19.32
C ASP A 196 -15.09 4.34 19.66
N ASP A 197 -14.33 3.85 18.68
CA ASP A 197 -13.34 2.80 18.91
C ASP A 197 -12.25 3.21 19.92
N PHE A 198 -11.79 4.47 19.89
CA PHE A 198 -10.84 4.99 20.88
C PHE A 198 -11.45 5.12 22.27
N PHE A 199 -12.66 5.67 22.39
CA PHE A 199 -13.35 5.80 23.67
C PHE A 199 -13.66 4.43 24.31
N ASN A 200 -13.91 3.42 23.48
CA ASN A 200 -14.18 2.05 23.90
C ASN A 200 -12.90 1.20 24.06
N GLY A 201 -11.72 1.77 23.81
CA GLY A 201 -10.43 1.08 24.00
C GLY A 201 -10.15 -0.06 23.02
N LYS A 202 -10.84 -0.12 21.87
CA LYS A 202 -10.75 -1.24 20.92
C LYS A 202 -9.36 -1.43 20.32
N TRP A 203 -8.59 -0.35 20.17
CA TRP A 203 -7.29 -0.36 19.48
C TRP A 203 -6.10 -0.77 20.35
N ALA A 204 -6.30 -0.99 21.67
CA ALA A 204 -5.27 -1.40 22.63
C ALA A 204 -3.92 -0.69 22.39
N LEU A 205 -3.92 0.65 22.50
CA LEU A 205 -2.75 1.48 22.26
C LEU A 205 -1.75 1.37 23.44
N GLY A 206 -0.46 1.36 23.14
CA GLY A 206 0.59 1.55 24.14
C GLY A 206 0.75 3.02 24.56
N ALA A 207 1.52 3.28 25.62
CA ALA A 207 1.74 4.62 26.15
C ALA A 207 2.24 5.62 25.08
N ASP A 208 3.28 5.25 24.32
CA ASP A 208 3.82 6.08 23.24
C ASP A 208 2.79 6.36 22.14
N GLU A 209 1.91 5.40 21.86
CA GLU A 209 0.86 5.56 20.85
C GLU A 209 -0.26 6.45 21.33
N TYR A 210 -0.58 6.44 22.63
CA TYR A 210 -1.50 7.43 23.21
C TYR A 210 -0.95 8.86 23.09
N THR A 211 0.33 9.07 23.37
CA THR A 211 0.97 10.38 23.14
C THR A 211 0.90 10.78 21.66
N ARG A 212 1.17 9.84 20.74
CA ARG A 212 1.05 10.11 19.30
C ARG A 212 -0.39 10.37 18.88
N LEU A 213 -1.38 9.72 19.50
CA LEU A 213 -2.80 9.96 19.25
C LEU A 213 -3.18 11.36 19.69
N GLN A 214 -2.82 11.75 20.91
CA GLN A 214 -3.07 13.09 21.44
C GLN A 214 -2.54 14.15 20.48
N GLN A 215 -1.25 14.07 20.12
CA GLN A 215 -0.64 15.05 19.22
C GLN A 215 -1.24 15.05 17.80
N THR A 216 -1.72 13.88 17.34
CA THR A 216 -2.42 13.77 16.05
C THR A 216 -3.78 14.45 16.12
N VAL A 217 -4.53 14.25 17.21
CA VAL A 217 -5.82 14.90 17.44
C VAL A 217 -5.67 16.42 17.60
N GLU A 218 -4.65 16.88 18.32
CA GLU A 218 -4.31 18.31 18.43
C GLU A 218 -4.07 18.95 17.05
N ALA A 219 -3.41 18.23 16.13
CA ALA A 219 -3.09 18.72 14.80
C ALA A 219 -4.32 18.82 13.87
N ILE A 220 -5.35 18.00 14.08
CA ILE A 220 -6.56 18.00 13.24
C ILE A 220 -7.63 18.98 13.75
N LEU A 221 -7.62 19.35 15.04
CA LEU A 221 -8.62 20.24 15.63
C LEU A 221 -8.92 21.51 14.81
N PRO A 222 -7.93 22.24 14.25
CA PRO A 222 -8.21 23.44 13.45
C PRO A 222 -8.96 23.16 12.13
N PHE A 223 -9.07 21.89 11.74
CA PHE A 223 -9.66 21.44 10.49
C PHE A 223 -11.02 20.78 10.66
N CYS A 224 -11.43 20.54 11.91
CA CYS A 224 -12.74 20.04 12.32
C CYS A 224 -13.80 21.13 12.26
N GLU A 225 -15.06 20.75 12.08
CA GLU A 225 -16.17 21.69 12.17
C GLU A 225 -16.35 22.18 13.62
N SER A 226 -16.83 23.41 13.80
CA SER A 226 -16.83 24.12 15.09
C SER A 226 -17.71 23.47 16.18
N ASP A 227 -18.61 22.58 15.80
CA ASP A 227 -19.51 21.81 16.66
C ASP A 227 -18.98 20.40 16.99
N GLU A 228 -17.80 20.02 16.48
CA GLU A 228 -17.18 18.72 16.75
C GLU A 228 -16.46 18.70 18.11
N HIS A 229 -17.24 18.71 19.19
CA HIS A 229 -16.73 18.65 20.56
C HIS A 229 -16.04 17.31 20.91
N ARG A 230 -16.31 16.24 20.15
CA ARG A 230 -15.82 14.89 20.44
C ARG A 230 -14.30 14.76 20.39
N PHE A 231 -13.63 15.53 19.54
CA PHE A 231 -12.16 15.55 19.50
C PHE A 231 -11.57 16.22 20.74
N ALA A 232 -12.20 17.30 21.22
CA ALA A 232 -11.82 17.94 22.48
C ALA A 232 -12.05 17.00 23.68
N ASP A 233 -13.17 16.26 23.70
CA ASP A 233 -13.46 15.26 24.72
C ASP A 233 -12.42 14.13 24.73
N LEU A 234 -12.00 13.68 23.55
CA LEU A 234 -10.94 12.67 23.43
C LEU A 234 -9.62 13.20 23.98
N LEU A 235 -9.22 14.44 23.65
CA LEU A 235 -8.00 15.04 24.20
C LEU A 235 -8.04 15.18 25.72
N ALA A 236 -9.17 15.59 26.29
CA ALA A 236 -9.33 15.68 27.74
C ALA A 236 -9.18 14.33 28.45
N ARG A 237 -9.49 13.22 27.77
CA ARG A 237 -9.30 11.86 28.29
C ARG A 237 -7.87 11.32 28.07
N LEU A 238 -7.13 11.88 27.12
CA LEU A 238 -5.76 11.49 26.79
C LEU A 238 -4.70 12.26 27.60
N ALA A 239 -5.05 13.44 28.14
CA ALA A 239 -4.21 14.27 29.00
C ALA A 239 -4.15 13.73 30.45
#